data_AF-A0A4Q3HYZ2-F1
#
_entry.id   AF-A0A4Q3HYZ2-F1
#
_cell.length_a   1.000
_cell.length_b   1.000
_cell.length_c   1.000
_cell.angle_alpha   90.00
_cell.angle_beta   90.00
_cell.angle_gamma   90.00
#
_symmetry.space_group_name_H-M   'P 1'
#
loop_
_entity.id
_entity.type
_entity.pdbx_description
1 polymer ?
#
loop_
_entity_poly.entity_id
_entity_poly.type
_entity_poly.pdbx_seq_one_letter_code
_entity_poly.pdbx_strand_id
1 'polypeptide(L)' 'MLGVCYYPEHWNEDRWETDARRMRELGISFVRIGEFAWSRL' A
#
# COMPACT_ATOMS: atom_id res chain seq x y z
N MET A 1 2.61 -17.54 2.05
CA MET A 1 2.70 -16.19 1.40
C MET A 1 2.32 -15.15 2.42
N LEU A 2 3.04 -14.02 2.48
CA LEU A 2 2.72 -12.89 3.34
C LEU A 2 2.11 -11.75 2.51
N GLY A 3 1.13 -11.06 3.11
CA GLY A 3 0.44 -9.92 2.53
C GLY A 3 0.25 -8.80 3.57
N VAL A 4 -0.09 -7.59 3.11
CA VAL A 4 -0.34 -6.42 3.97
C VAL A 4 -1.59 -5.68 3.53
N CYS A 5 -2.31 -5.08 4.48
CA CYS A 5 -3.34 -4.08 4.18
C CYS A 5 -2.66 -2.71 4.17
N TYR A 6 -2.70 -2.02 3.03
CA TYR A 6 -2.08 -0.72 2.84
C TYR A 6 -3.16 0.29 2.45
N TYR A 7 -3.01 1.52 2.94
CA TYR A 7 -3.97 2.60 2.70
C TYR A 7 -3.20 3.77 2.06
N PRO A 8 -2.94 3.73 0.74
CA PRO A 8 -2.22 4.80 0.05
C PRO A 8 -2.89 6.17 0.24
N GLU A 9 -4.22 6.18 0.42
CA GLU A 9 -5.02 7.38 0.65
C GLU A 9 -4.72 8.11 1.97
N HIS A 10 -3.94 7.52 2.87
CA HIS A 10 -3.47 8.16 4.11
C HIS A 10 -2.11 8.86 3.96
N TRP A 11 -1.46 8.70 2.82
CA TRP A 11 -0.09 9.19 2.60
C TRP A 11 -0.01 10.06 1.35
N ASN A 12 0.97 10.96 1.33
CA ASN A 12 1.33 11.68 0.12
C ASN A 12 1.88 10.70 -0.94
N GLU A 13 1.64 11.00 -2.22
CA GLU A 13 1.99 10.09 -3.34
C GLU A 13 3.50 9.85 -3.48
N ASP A 14 4.33 10.80 -3.03
CA ASP A 14 5.79 10.71 -3.00
C ASP A 14 6.30 9.52 -2.17
N ARG A 15 5.49 9.01 -1.24
CA ARG A 15 5.83 7.85 -0.41
C ARG A 15 5.55 6.50 -1.08
N TRP A 16 4.64 6.43 -2.04
CA TRP A 16 4.10 5.15 -2.53
C TRP A 16 5.18 4.25 -3.13
N GLU A 17 6.10 4.81 -3.92
CA GLU A 17 7.20 4.05 -4.52
C GLU A 17 8.15 3.47 -3.44
N THR A 18 8.47 4.27 -2.42
CA THR A 18 9.33 3.83 -1.32
C THR A 18 8.65 2.74 -0.49
N ASP A 19 7.36 2.88 -0.20
CA ASP A 19 6.61 1.89 0.56
C ASP A 19 6.49 0.56 -0.22
N ALA A 20 6.19 0.61 -1.53
CA ALA A 20 6.14 -0.57 -2.39
C ALA A 20 7.49 -1.30 -2.48
N ARG A 21 8.60 -0.55 -2.61
CA ARG A 21 9.95 -1.13 -2.60
C ARG A 21 10.24 -1.86 -1.29
N ARG A 22 9.91 -1.24 -0.15
CA ARG A 22 10.11 -1.86 1.18
C ARG A 22 9.27 -3.12 1.36
N MET A 23 8.01 -3.11 0.90
CA MET A 23 7.16 -4.30 0.91
C MET A 23 7.82 -5.45 0.14
N ARG A 24 8.40 -5.16 -1.03
CA ARG A 24 9.10 -6.16 -1.84
C ARG A 24 10.36 -6.70 -1.16
N GLU A 25 11.16 -5.82 -0.54
CA GLU A 25 12.37 -6.17 0.23
C GLU A 25 12.04 -7.09 1.43
N LEU A 26 10.87 -6.90 2.04
CA LEU A 26 10.35 -7.74 3.13
C LEU A 26 9.71 -9.05 2.65
N GLY A 27 9.68 -9.31 1.33
CA GLY A 27 9.07 -10.51 0.75
C GLY A 27 7.54 -10.50 0.72
N ILE A 28 6.90 -9.35 0.91
CA ILE A 28 5.44 -9.20 0.79
C ILE A 28 5.08 -9.30 -0.70
N SER A 29 4.13 -10.18 -1.00
CA SER A 29 3.71 -10.47 -2.39
C SER A 29 2.29 -9.99 -2.71
N PHE A 30 1.51 -9.63 -1.68
CA PHE A 30 0.12 -9.19 -1.83
C PHE A 30 -0.14 -7.94 -0.99
N VAL A 31 -0.83 -6.98 -1.59
CA VAL A 31 -1.25 -5.74 -0.95
C VAL A 31 -2.73 -5.54 -1.21
N ARG A 32 -3.53 -5.37 -0.15
CA ARG A 32 -4.94 -4.95 -0.25
C ARG A 32 -5.04 -3.46 0.00
N ILE A 33 -5.81 -2.75 -0.83
CA ILE A 33 -6.07 -1.31 -0.75
C ILE A 33 -7.54 -1.02 -1.09
N GLY A 34 -8.03 0.16 -0.72
CA GLY A 34 -9.24 0.76 -1.29
C GLY A 34 -10.56 0.38 -0.62
N GLU A 35 -10.57 -0.45 0.42
CA GLU A 35 -11.81 -0.84 1.11
C GLU A 35 -12.59 0.34 1.73
N PHE A 36 -11.94 1.49 1.95
CA PHE A 36 -12.53 2.70 2.52
C PHE A 36 -12.31 3.97 1.67
N ALA A 37 -11.86 3.82 0.43
CA ALA A 37 -11.40 4.95 -0.38
C ALA A 37 -12.51 5.68 -1.17
N TRP A 38 -13.79 5.28 -1.04
CA TRP A 38 -14.88 5.86 -1.86
C TRP A 38 -14.93 7.39 -1.75
N SER A 39 -14.85 7.97 -0.55
CA SER A 39 -14.90 9.43 -0.37
C SER A 39 -13.68 10.19 -0.92
N ARG A 40 -12.67 9.48 -1.43
CA ARG A 40 -11.43 10.03 -2.01
C ARG A 40 -11.36 9.86 -3.54
N LEU A 41 -12.40 9.29 -4.17
CA LEU A 41 -12.59 9.25 -5.63
C LEU A 41 -13.39 10.48 -6.09
#